data_AF-F9CY79-F1
#
_entry.id   AF-F9CY79-F1
#
_cell.length_a   1.000
_cell.length_b   1.000
_cell.length_c   1.000
_cell.angle_alpha   90.00
_cell.angle_beta   90.00
_cell.angle_gamma   90.00
#
_symmetry.space_group_name_H-M   'P 1'
#
loop_
_entity.id
_entity.type
_entity.pdbx_description
1 polymer ?
#
loop_
_entity_poly.entity_id
_entity_poly.type
_entity_poly.pdbx_seq_one_letter_code
_entity_poly.pdbx_strand_id
1 'polypeptide(L)'
;MQINKNQIRNYLTIRYDPLINSSHLATWKDFETQTSDPHGLVTENLLTLSLKNSIPDDNKSIAISLSSGIDSSICLAILRKTFPKRKIIAICGVFENGFDESIEAKKIADKFSAEFKILHMGSMFTNMPEIISISKRPRWNTYTHLIAKEAKKKANFLVTGDGADELFGGYVFRYHKFNQLLKSKDQWLEKTKKYLECHNRDWVPDQNNLFGKCIKFNWNEIYNYFKPYFHNALDPISQVMLADFNGKLLFDFIPTGKAISDYYKIKNIPIFLDTSLITFAQKLPLNQKYDNKNNRGKLVLRAISKRLGINHIEEKKGFSPSLLFDWQKNGKEICQSFLLNKNSQIYKKNLINYDWTVKAFDQIEFDGDIRYLNRLISILALEIWIKIFVTNELKNTKKLV
;
A
#
# COMPACT_ATOMS: atom_id res chain seq x y z
N MET A 1 6.51 -5.79 -24.80
CA MET A 1 7.27 -5.10 -23.73
C MET A 1 8.55 -5.88 -23.43
N GLN A 2 9.68 -5.25 -23.13
CA GLN A 2 10.93 -5.95 -22.80
C GLN A 2 10.98 -6.30 -21.31
N ILE A 3 11.56 -7.47 -20.98
CA ILE A 3 11.75 -7.90 -19.60
C ILE A 3 12.98 -7.21 -19.00
N ASN A 4 12.78 -6.46 -17.93
CA ASN A 4 13.85 -5.89 -17.12
C ASN A 4 14.12 -6.78 -15.89
N LYS A 5 15.30 -7.39 -15.85
CA LYS A 5 15.73 -8.32 -14.80
C LYS A 5 15.85 -7.66 -13.42
N ASN A 6 16.39 -6.43 -13.36
CA ASN A 6 16.54 -5.69 -12.11
C ASN A 6 15.17 -5.32 -11.55
N GLN A 7 14.25 -4.90 -12.42
CA GLN A 7 12.88 -4.59 -12.02
C GLN A 7 12.16 -5.82 -11.46
N ILE A 8 12.27 -6.98 -12.11
CA ILE A 8 11.70 -8.24 -11.60
C ILE A 8 12.26 -8.58 -10.22
N ARG A 9 13.59 -8.53 -10.09
CA ARG A 9 14.27 -8.79 -8.82
C ARG A 9 13.72 -7.88 -7.71
N ASN A 10 13.60 -6.59 -8.00
CA ASN A 10 13.18 -5.60 -7.02
C ASN A 10 11.71 -5.79 -6.64
N TYR A 11 10.80 -6.02 -7.61
CA TYR A 11 9.41 -6.35 -7.31
C TYR A 11 9.25 -7.64 -6.48
N LEU A 12 10.05 -8.67 -6.76
CA LEU A 12 9.99 -9.93 -6.01
C LEU A 12 10.75 -9.91 -4.67
N THR A 13 11.40 -8.80 -4.29
CA THR A 13 12.15 -8.67 -3.02
C THR A 13 11.63 -7.57 -2.11
N ILE A 14 11.27 -6.40 -2.67
CA ILE A 14 10.83 -5.22 -1.91
C ILE A 14 9.52 -4.62 -2.46
N ARG A 15 8.90 -5.25 -3.47
CA ARG A 15 7.59 -4.91 -4.08
C ARG A 15 7.49 -3.63 -4.87
N TYR A 16 8.57 -2.88 -4.97
CA TYR A 16 8.72 -1.74 -5.86
C TYR A 16 10.09 -1.77 -6.50
N ASP A 17 10.31 -0.90 -7.49
CA ASP A 17 11.60 -0.76 -8.15
C ASP A 17 12.19 0.62 -7.84
N PRO A 18 13.21 0.73 -6.97
CA PRO A 18 13.82 2.00 -6.59
C PRO A 18 14.68 2.59 -7.72
N LEU A 19 14.91 1.86 -8.81
CA LEU A 19 15.65 2.34 -9.98
C LEU A 19 14.78 3.12 -10.97
N ILE A 20 13.46 3.18 -10.75
CA ILE A 20 12.57 4.02 -11.55
C ILE A 20 12.91 5.48 -11.24
N ASN A 21 13.20 6.26 -12.28
CA ASN A 21 13.51 7.68 -12.12
C ASN A 21 12.32 8.42 -11.49
N SER A 22 12.55 9.10 -10.37
CA SER A 22 11.57 9.95 -9.68
C SER A 22 12.22 11.29 -9.40
N SER A 23 11.62 12.37 -9.89
CA SER A 23 12.15 13.73 -9.76
C SER A 23 12.06 14.30 -8.35
N HIS A 24 11.47 13.59 -7.38
CA HIS A 24 11.12 14.14 -6.07
C HIS A 24 11.36 13.15 -4.91
N LEU A 25 12.50 12.47 -4.89
CA LEU A 25 12.91 11.73 -3.70
C LEU A 25 13.16 12.72 -2.55
N ALA A 26 12.53 12.48 -1.40
CA ALA A 26 12.83 13.21 -0.19
C ALA A 26 14.24 12.85 0.30
N THR A 27 14.96 13.84 0.80
CA THR A 27 16.22 13.66 1.50
C THR A 27 15.98 13.68 3.00
N TRP A 28 16.99 13.27 3.78
CA TRP A 28 16.89 13.36 5.23
C TRP A 28 16.75 14.82 5.73
N LYS A 29 17.17 15.81 4.94
CA LYS A 29 17.00 17.25 5.25
C LYS A 29 15.54 17.69 5.21
N ASP A 30 14.72 17.05 4.37
CA ASP A 30 13.28 17.36 4.30
C ASP A 30 12.53 16.92 5.56
N PHE A 31 13.13 16.03 6.36
CA PHE A 31 12.62 15.53 7.63
C PHE A 31 13.22 16.24 8.85
N GLU A 32 14.05 17.27 8.65
CA GLU A 32 14.51 18.13 9.74
C GLU A 32 13.32 18.92 10.30
N THR A 33 13.21 18.95 11.63
CA THR A 33 12.09 19.59 12.31
C THR A 33 12.13 21.10 12.10
N GLN A 34 11.09 21.63 11.46
CA GLN A 34 10.94 23.07 11.20
C GLN A 34 9.49 23.55 11.40
N THR A 35 8.54 22.63 11.58
CA THR A 35 7.11 22.94 11.77
C THR A 35 6.60 22.36 13.09
N SER A 36 5.36 22.71 13.47
CA SER A 36 4.70 22.20 14.68
C SER A 36 3.19 22.32 14.53
N ASP A 37 2.44 21.31 14.98
CA ASP A 37 0.98 21.28 14.96
C ASP A 37 0.39 20.34 16.02
N PRO A 38 0.71 20.52 17.32
CA PRO A 38 0.27 19.61 18.37
C PRO A 38 -1.26 19.47 18.47
N HIS A 39 -2.00 20.45 17.95
CA HIS A 39 -3.46 20.45 17.94
C HIS A 39 -4.07 20.12 16.56
N GLY A 40 -3.28 19.89 15.52
CA GLY A 40 -3.79 19.54 14.20
C GLY A 40 -4.56 20.66 13.49
N LEU A 41 -4.37 21.93 13.85
CA LEU A 41 -5.09 23.05 13.25
C LEU A 41 -4.55 23.37 11.86
N VAL A 42 -3.23 23.39 11.71
CA VAL A 42 -2.59 23.66 10.42
C VAL A 42 -2.86 22.51 9.45
N THR A 43 -2.75 21.27 9.93
CA THR A 43 -3.03 20.06 9.18
C THR A 43 -4.48 20.00 8.70
N GLU A 44 -5.46 20.31 9.56
CA GLU A 44 -6.88 20.37 9.16
C GLU A 44 -7.12 21.44 8.07
N ASN A 45 -6.49 22.60 8.20
CA ASN A 45 -6.60 23.67 7.21
C ASN A 45 -5.99 23.25 5.86
N LEU A 46 -4.82 22.64 5.86
CA LEU A 46 -4.16 22.16 4.64
C LEU A 46 -4.97 21.04 3.96
N LEU A 47 -5.56 20.12 4.72
CA LEU A 47 -6.47 19.10 4.19
C LEU A 47 -7.74 19.72 3.56
N THR A 48 -8.30 20.76 4.20
CA THR A 48 -9.43 21.52 3.66
C THR A 48 -9.06 22.22 2.35
N LEU A 49 -7.89 22.85 2.29
CA LEU A 49 -7.37 23.51 1.09
C LEU A 49 -7.12 22.51 -0.04
N SER A 50 -6.53 21.34 0.26
CA SER A 50 -6.33 20.26 -0.71
C SER A 50 -7.65 19.88 -1.42
N LEU A 51 -8.73 19.73 -0.65
CA LEU A 51 -10.06 19.42 -1.20
C LEU A 51 -10.63 20.57 -2.05
N LYS A 52 -10.56 21.81 -1.57
CA LYS A 52 -11.05 22.99 -2.31
C LYS A 52 -10.32 23.20 -3.63
N ASN A 53 -9.01 22.97 -3.65
CA ASN A 53 -8.20 23.11 -4.86
C ASN A 53 -8.43 21.95 -5.84
N SER A 54 -8.77 20.76 -5.33
CA SER A 54 -8.92 19.56 -6.15
C SER A 54 -10.33 19.35 -6.70
N ILE A 55 -11.36 19.85 -6.01
CA ILE A 55 -12.76 19.62 -6.34
C ILE A 55 -13.41 20.97 -6.67
N PRO A 56 -13.90 21.17 -7.91
CA PRO A 56 -14.61 22.39 -8.27
C PRO A 56 -15.89 22.52 -7.45
N ASP A 57 -16.29 23.76 -7.17
CA ASP A 57 -17.55 24.06 -6.49
C ASP A 57 -18.74 23.89 -7.44
N ASP A 58 -19.13 22.63 -7.66
CA ASP A 58 -20.28 22.23 -8.45
C ASP A 58 -21.13 21.17 -7.70
N ASN A 59 -22.27 20.79 -8.27
CA ASN A 59 -23.20 19.86 -7.62
C ASN A 59 -22.90 18.37 -7.89
N LYS A 60 -21.79 18.02 -8.56
CA LYS A 60 -21.50 16.62 -8.92
C LYS A 60 -21.20 15.79 -7.67
N SER A 61 -21.69 14.56 -7.59
CA SER A 61 -21.46 13.73 -6.41
C SER A 61 -19.97 13.39 -6.20
N ILE A 62 -19.58 13.27 -4.93
CA ILE A 62 -18.23 12.87 -4.50
C ILE A 62 -18.33 11.48 -3.86
N ALA A 63 -17.46 10.57 -4.26
CA ALA A 63 -17.27 9.31 -3.56
C ALA A 63 -16.06 9.39 -2.63
N ILE A 64 -16.07 8.60 -1.57
CA ILE A 64 -14.94 8.43 -0.65
C ILE A 64 -14.76 6.95 -0.34
N SER A 65 -13.51 6.49 -0.35
CA SER A 65 -13.15 5.18 0.21
C SER A 65 -13.18 5.26 1.73
N LEU A 66 -14.15 4.61 2.37
CA LEU A 66 -14.34 4.67 3.81
C LEU A 66 -14.00 3.34 4.48
N SER A 67 -13.02 3.37 5.39
CA SER A 67 -12.80 2.34 6.42
C SER A 67 -13.25 2.87 7.78
N SER A 68 -13.17 2.02 8.80
CA SER A 68 -13.40 2.41 10.20
C SER A 68 -12.20 3.10 10.85
N GLY A 69 -11.08 3.25 10.12
CA GLY A 69 -9.85 3.83 10.61
C GLY A 69 -9.84 5.37 10.60
N ILE A 70 -8.86 5.94 11.28
CA ILE A 70 -8.73 7.39 11.47
C ILE A 70 -8.61 8.18 10.15
N ASP A 71 -7.88 7.66 9.16
CA ASP A 71 -7.52 8.42 7.95
C ASP A 71 -8.75 8.76 7.11
N SER A 72 -9.52 7.73 6.73
CA SER A 72 -10.74 7.89 5.94
C SER A 72 -11.84 8.59 6.73
N SER A 73 -11.89 8.41 8.05
CA SER A 73 -12.87 9.09 8.90
C SER A 73 -12.62 10.60 8.95
N ILE A 74 -11.36 11.02 9.08
CA ILE A 74 -10.98 12.43 8.97
C ILE A 74 -11.25 12.96 7.57
N CYS A 75 -10.93 12.19 6.52
CA CYS A 75 -11.25 12.57 5.15
C CYS A 75 -12.75 12.87 5.01
N LEU A 76 -13.62 11.99 5.51
CA LEU A 76 -15.07 12.19 5.43
C LEU A 76 -15.53 13.43 6.20
N ALA A 77 -15.02 13.62 7.41
CA ALA A 77 -15.37 14.76 8.24
C ALA A 77 -14.98 16.09 7.59
N ILE A 78 -13.75 16.19 7.07
CA ILE A 78 -13.27 17.38 6.37
C ILE A 78 -14.03 17.57 5.06
N LEU A 79 -14.35 16.48 4.34
CA LEU A 79 -15.14 16.55 3.11
C LEU A 79 -16.54 17.12 3.36
N ARG A 80 -17.25 16.64 4.38
CA ARG A 80 -18.56 17.17 4.77
C ARG A 80 -18.48 18.61 5.25
N LYS A 81 -17.45 18.97 6.03
CA LYS A 81 -17.21 20.37 6.46
C LYS A 81 -16.97 21.29 5.26
N THR A 82 -16.23 20.81 4.25
CA THR A 82 -15.86 21.58 3.06
C THR A 82 -17.04 21.73 2.10
N PHE A 83 -17.86 20.69 1.94
CA PHE A 83 -19.02 20.68 1.04
C PHE A 83 -20.31 20.28 1.79
N PRO A 84 -20.89 21.17 2.62
CA PRO A 84 -21.97 20.82 3.55
C PRO A 84 -23.20 20.20 2.90
N LYS A 85 -23.62 20.70 1.72
CA LYS A 85 -24.85 20.27 1.03
C LYS A 85 -24.62 19.23 -0.07
N ARG A 86 -23.36 18.91 -0.38
CA ARG A 86 -23.03 18.09 -1.54
C ARG A 86 -23.30 16.61 -1.25
N LYS A 87 -23.75 15.87 -2.27
CA LYS A 87 -23.95 14.43 -2.16
C LYS A 87 -22.59 13.73 -2.02
N ILE A 88 -22.41 13.03 -0.91
CA ILE A 88 -21.22 12.21 -0.60
C ILE A 88 -21.65 10.75 -0.53
N ILE A 89 -20.92 9.87 -1.21
CA ILE A 89 -21.12 8.42 -1.18
C ILE A 89 -19.89 7.79 -0.54
N ALA A 90 -20.05 7.23 0.66
CA ALA A 90 -19.02 6.49 1.35
C ALA A 90 -19.07 5.02 0.95
N ILE A 91 -17.99 4.52 0.35
CA ILE A 91 -17.88 3.13 -0.11
C ILE A 91 -16.93 2.40 0.83
N CYS A 92 -17.46 1.38 1.51
CA CYS A 92 -16.71 0.52 2.43
C CYS A 92 -16.48 -0.84 1.80
N GLY A 93 -15.22 -1.26 1.76
CA GLY A 93 -14.81 -2.54 1.24
C GLY A 93 -14.82 -3.63 2.30
N VAL A 94 -15.54 -4.73 2.06
CA VAL A 94 -15.60 -5.87 2.98
C VAL A 94 -15.05 -7.12 2.30
N PHE A 95 -14.13 -7.80 2.98
CA PHE A 95 -13.54 -9.06 2.53
C PHE A 95 -14.25 -10.25 3.18
N GLU A 96 -14.45 -11.32 2.43
CA GLU A 96 -14.94 -12.58 2.98
C GLU A 96 -13.94 -13.11 4.03
N ASN A 97 -14.43 -13.50 5.21
CA ASN A 97 -13.61 -13.92 6.36
C ASN A 97 -12.51 -12.93 6.76
N GLY A 98 -12.69 -11.66 6.43
CA GLY A 98 -11.93 -10.55 7.00
C GLY A 98 -12.60 -9.98 8.25
N PHE A 99 -11.91 -9.05 8.91
CA PHE A 99 -12.54 -8.23 9.93
C PHE A 99 -13.59 -7.33 9.27
N ASP A 100 -14.86 -7.50 9.64
CA ASP A 100 -15.94 -6.69 9.11
C ASP A 100 -16.01 -5.34 9.84
N GLU A 101 -15.43 -4.32 9.22
CA GLU A 101 -15.46 -2.95 9.72
C GLU A 101 -16.68 -2.14 9.26
N SER A 102 -17.60 -2.75 8.49
CA SER A 102 -18.69 -2.03 7.85
C SER A 102 -19.67 -1.41 8.84
N ILE A 103 -19.87 -2.04 10.01
CA ILE A 103 -20.76 -1.54 11.06
C ILE A 103 -20.25 -0.21 11.61
N GLU A 104 -18.96 -0.12 11.94
CA GLU A 104 -18.36 1.12 12.44
C GLU A 104 -18.23 2.17 11.34
N ALA A 105 -17.84 1.76 10.13
CA ALA A 105 -17.78 2.65 8.97
C ALA A 105 -19.17 3.26 8.66
N LYS A 106 -20.26 2.49 8.81
CA LYS A 106 -21.62 3.00 8.64
C LYS A 106 -21.96 4.08 9.67
N LYS A 107 -21.64 3.88 10.95
CA LYS A 107 -21.86 4.89 12.00
C LYS A 107 -21.12 6.21 11.68
N ILE A 108 -19.90 6.10 11.17
CA ILE A 108 -19.12 7.27 10.71
C ILE A 108 -19.80 7.95 9.52
N ALA A 109 -20.28 7.18 8.54
CA ALA A 109 -21.00 7.72 7.38
C ALA A 109 -22.29 8.44 7.79
N ASP A 110 -23.09 7.85 8.68
CA ASP A 110 -24.35 8.41 9.19
C ASP A 110 -24.08 9.74 9.92
N LYS A 111 -23.05 9.79 10.78
CA LYS A 111 -22.63 11.01 11.50
C LYS A 111 -22.35 12.18 10.56
N PHE A 112 -21.76 11.91 9.40
CA PHE A 112 -21.43 12.93 8.40
C PHE A 112 -22.40 12.96 7.21
N SER A 113 -23.59 12.37 7.37
CA SER A 113 -24.67 12.37 6.39
C SER A 113 -24.22 11.93 4.99
N ALA A 114 -23.43 10.87 4.90
CA ALA A 114 -22.99 10.28 3.64
C ALA A 114 -23.82 9.05 3.28
N GLU A 115 -24.17 8.88 2.00
CA GLU A 115 -24.78 7.64 1.50
C GLU A 115 -23.76 6.50 1.70
N PHE A 116 -24.11 5.48 2.49
CA PHE A 116 -23.22 4.37 2.78
C PHE A 116 -23.45 3.19 1.84
N LYS A 117 -22.37 2.66 1.25
CA LYS A 117 -22.39 1.51 0.35
C LYS A 117 -21.33 0.49 0.77
N ILE A 118 -21.78 -0.73 1.08
CA ILE A 118 -20.89 -1.88 1.22
C ILE A 118 -20.56 -2.43 -0.16
N LEU A 119 -19.28 -2.72 -0.39
CA LEU A 119 -18.74 -3.38 -1.56
C LEU A 119 -18.00 -4.66 -1.13
N HIS A 120 -18.53 -5.81 -1.52
CA HIS A 120 -17.87 -7.09 -1.30
C HIS A 120 -16.68 -7.24 -2.25
N MET A 121 -15.50 -7.48 -1.68
CA MET A 121 -14.26 -7.64 -2.41
C MET A 121 -14.14 -9.07 -2.90
N GLY A 122 -14.16 -9.24 -4.22
CA GLY A 122 -13.93 -10.55 -4.86
C GLY A 122 -12.48 -11.01 -4.75
N SER A 123 -12.26 -12.30 -4.99
CA SER A 123 -10.93 -12.91 -5.00
C SER A 123 -10.01 -12.23 -6.01
N MET A 124 -8.78 -11.95 -5.56
CA MET A 124 -7.73 -11.40 -6.40
C MET A 124 -7.20 -12.40 -7.42
N PHE A 125 -7.30 -13.71 -7.15
CA PHE A 125 -6.79 -14.77 -8.02
C PHE A 125 -7.59 -14.85 -9.32
N THR A 126 -8.92 -14.90 -9.19
CA THR A 126 -9.83 -15.03 -10.34
C THR A 126 -9.74 -13.85 -11.32
N ASN A 127 -9.49 -12.63 -10.82
CA ASN A 127 -9.43 -11.40 -11.62
C ASN A 127 -8.00 -10.86 -11.78
N MET A 128 -6.97 -11.66 -11.52
CA MET A 128 -5.58 -11.22 -11.54
C MET A 128 -5.15 -10.59 -12.88
N PRO A 129 -5.59 -11.08 -14.07
CA PRO A 129 -5.31 -10.43 -15.35
C PRO A 129 -5.82 -8.99 -15.46
N GLU A 130 -7.02 -8.67 -14.96
CA GLU A 130 -7.55 -7.30 -14.92
C GLU A 130 -6.69 -6.45 -13.98
N ILE A 131 -6.41 -6.95 -12.77
CA ILE A 131 -5.62 -6.26 -11.75
C ILE A 131 -4.23 -5.86 -12.25
N ILE A 132 -3.53 -6.80 -12.90
CA ILE A 132 -2.20 -6.57 -13.47
C ILE A 132 -2.29 -5.58 -14.63
N SER A 133 -3.37 -5.62 -15.40
CA SER A 133 -3.56 -4.72 -16.54
C SER A 133 -3.79 -3.27 -16.14
N ILE A 134 -4.41 -3.03 -14.98
CA ILE A 134 -4.56 -1.69 -14.39
C ILE A 134 -3.18 -1.11 -14.05
N SER A 135 -2.38 -1.84 -13.27
CA SER A 135 -1.07 -1.35 -12.82
C SER A 135 0.03 -1.41 -13.90
N LYS A 136 -0.17 -2.22 -14.95
CA LYS A 136 0.81 -2.58 -15.98
C LYS A 136 2.13 -3.13 -15.41
N ARG A 137 2.09 -3.64 -14.19
CA ARG A 137 3.21 -4.20 -13.41
C ARG A 137 2.79 -5.56 -12.87
N PRO A 138 3.73 -6.45 -12.50
CA PRO A 138 3.41 -7.74 -11.85
C PRO A 138 2.94 -7.52 -10.40
N ARG A 139 1.81 -6.83 -10.24
CA ARG A 139 1.22 -6.41 -8.97
C ARG A 139 -0.18 -7.00 -8.84
N TRP A 140 -0.45 -7.57 -7.68
CA TRP A 140 -1.68 -8.33 -7.43
C TRP A 140 -2.56 -7.74 -6.31
N ASN A 141 -2.02 -6.92 -5.42
CA ASN A 141 -2.70 -6.44 -4.22
C ASN A 141 -3.47 -5.11 -4.42
N THR A 142 -4.11 -4.94 -5.58
CA THR A 142 -4.73 -3.66 -5.97
C THR A 142 -6.24 -3.64 -5.68
N TYR A 143 -6.69 -4.11 -4.52
CA TYR A 143 -8.14 -4.24 -4.20
C TYR A 143 -8.94 -2.93 -4.33
N THR A 144 -8.29 -1.79 -4.07
CA THR A 144 -8.89 -0.45 -4.17
C THR A 144 -9.43 -0.11 -5.56
N HIS A 145 -9.02 -0.84 -6.61
CA HIS A 145 -9.58 -0.68 -7.96
C HIS A 145 -11.09 -0.98 -8.01
N LEU A 146 -11.59 -1.90 -7.17
CA LEU A 146 -13.02 -2.21 -7.10
C LEU A 146 -13.81 -1.03 -6.50
N ILE A 147 -13.24 -0.33 -5.52
CA ILE A 147 -13.83 0.90 -4.97
C ILE A 147 -13.92 1.97 -6.05
N ALA A 148 -12.85 2.17 -6.83
CA ALA A 148 -12.87 3.13 -7.94
C ALA A 148 -13.88 2.76 -9.03
N LYS A 149 -14.00 1.48 -9.36
CA LYS A 149 -15.01 0.95 -10.30
C LYS A 149 -16.43 1.22 -9.82
N GLU A 150 -16.71 1.04 -8.53
CA GLU A 150 -18.01 1.32 -7.93
C GLU A 150 -18.27 2.83 -7.82
N ALA A 151 -17.29 3.60 -7.36
CA ALA A 151 -17.36 5.05 -7.27
C ALA A 151 -17.70 5.68 -8.62
N LYS A 152 -17.08 5.20 -9.71
CA LYS A 152 -17.30 5.76 -11.04
C LYS A 152 -18.75 5.65 -11.53
N LYS A 153 -19.53 4.70 -11.02
CA LYS A 153 -20.95 4.57 -11.35
C LYS A 153 -21.80 5.71 -10.78
N LYS A 154 -21.36 6.34 -9.69
CA LYS A 154 -22.17 7.29 -8.91
C LYS A 154 -21.52 8.66 -8.68
N ALA A 155 -20.21 8.80 -8.94
CA ALA A 155 -19.45 10.00 -8.64
C ALA A 155 -18.33 10.25 -9.67
N ASN A 156 -17.89 11.51 -9.75
CA ASN A 156 -16.78 11.92 -10.62
C ASN A 156 -15.44 12.02 -9.88
N PHE A 157 -15.50 12.15 -8.57
CA PHE A 157 -14.37 12.32 -7.68
C PHE A 157 -14.34 11.16 -6.69
N LEU A 158 -13.15 10.61 -6.43
CA LEU A 158 -12.91 9.63 -5.38
C LEU A 158 -11.89 10.19 -4.40
N VAL A 159 -12.31 10.46 -3.17
CA VAL A 159 -11.43 10.89 -2.09
C VAL A 159 -10.85 9.67 -1.37
N THR A 160 -9.55 9.68 -1.10
CA THR A 160 -8.85 8.61 -0.37
C THR A 160 -7.94 9.18 0.73
N GLY A 161 -7.64 8.34 1.72
CA GLY A 161 -6.71 8.64 2.81
C GLY A 161 -5.25 8.24 2.54
N ASP A 162 -4.88 8.00 1.28
CA ASP A 162 -3.53 7.51 0.92
C ASP A 162 -2.46 8.52 1.34
N GLY A 163 -1.35 8.05 1.93
CA GLY A 163 -0.22 8.88 2.38
C GLY A 163 -0.27 9.28 3.86
N ALA A 164 -1.42 9.11 4.53
CA ALA A 164 -1.56 9.48 5.95
C ALA A 164 -0.60 8.70 6.86
N ASP A 165 -0.39 7.41 6.60
CA ASP A 165 0.48 6.57 7.41
C ASP A 165 1.96 6.97 7.31
N GLU A 166 2.44 7.23 6.10
CA GLU A 166 3.83 7.63 5.85
C GLU A 166 4.14 9.02 6.40
N LEU A 167 3.19 9.96 6.27
CA LEU A 167 3.41 11.35 6.69
C LEU A 167 3.23 11.56 8.19
N PHE A 168 2.27 10.87 8.82
CA PHE A 168 1.87 11.10 10.21
C PHE A 168 2.20 9.93 11.15
N GLY A 169 2.97 8.93 10.69
CA GLY A 169 3.47 7.86 11.56
C GLY A 169 2.43 6.80 11.89
N GLY A 170 1.83 6.20 10.87
CA GLY A 170 0.77 5.20 11.01
C GLY A 170 1.20 3.74 11.17
N TYR A 171 2.42 3.40 10.78
CA TYR A 171 2.94 2.02 10.85
C TYR A 171 3.53 1.67 12.22
N VAL A 172 2.80 1.95 13.30
CA VAL A 172 3.26 1.77 14.70
C VAL A 172 3.81 0.38 14.98
N PHE A 173 3.20 -0.67 14.41
CA PHE A 173 3.68 -2.05 14.53
C PHE A 173 5.08 -2.26 13.93
N ARG A 174 5.42 -1.55 12.85
CA ARG A 174 6.77 -1.57 12.26
C ARG A 174 7.74 -0.79 13.13
N TYR A 175 7.34 0.37 13.63
CA TYR A 175 8.20 1.20 14.48
C TYR A 175 8.53 0.50 15.80
N HIS A 176 7.53 -0.13 16.42
CA HIS A 176 7.70 -0.94 17.61
C HIS A 176 8.66 -2.10 17.36
N LYS A 177 8.44 -2.90 16.32
CA LYS A 177 9.32 -4.02 15.95
C LYS A 177 10.74 -3.53 15.64
N PHE A 178 10.88 -2.42 14.92
CA PHE A 178 12.18 -1.85 14.59
C PHE A 178 12.95 -1.44 15.85
N ASN A 179 12.29 -0.76 16.80
CA ASN A 179 12.89 -0.38 18.08
C ASN A 179 13.28 -1.59 18.93
N GLN A 180 12.51 -2.68 18.92
CA GLN A 180 12.88 -3.93 19.60
C GLN A 180 14.14 -4.57 19.01
N LEU A 181 14.33 -4.46 17.70
CA LEU A 181 15.49 -5.02 17.02
C LEU A 181 16.73 -4.12 17.13
N LEU A 182 16.54 -2.80 17.30
CA LEU A 182 17.60 -1.79 17.27
C LEU A 182 18.60 -1.97 18.42
N LYS A 183 19.88 -1.75 18.12
CA LYS A 183 20.99 -1.75 19.08
C LYS A 183 21.76 -0.45 18.96
N SER A 184 22.36 0.02 20.06
CA SER A 184 23.06 1.30 20.12
C SER A 184 24.22 1.46 19.12
N LYS A 185 24.87 0.35 18.72
CA LYS A 185 26.00 0.36 17.77
C LYS A 185 25.58 0.15 16.31
N ASP A 186 24.29 -0.01 16.01
CA ASP A 186 23.83 -0.29 14.66
C ASP A 186 24.21 0.83 13.67
N GLN A 187 24.91 0.43 12.62
CA GLN A 187 25.19 1.27 11.46
C GLN A 187 24.08 1.12 10.41
N TRP A 188 24.16 1.90 9.33
CA TRP A 188 23.15 1.95 8.28
C TRP A 188 22.77 0.56 7.72
N LEU A 189 23.73 -0.36 7.60
CA LEU A 189 23.49 -1.71 7.08
C LEU A 189 22.65 -2.56 8.03
N GLU A 190 22.95 -2.53 9.33
CA GLU A 190 22.19 -3.29 10.34
C GLU A 190 20.79 -2.72 10.51
N LYS A 191 20.65 -1.39 10.48
CA LYS A 191 19.34 -0.72 10.42
C LYS A 191 18.55 -1.15 9.18
N THR A 192 19.19 -1.22 8.02
CA THR A 192 18.55 -1.68 6.78
C THR A 192 18.01 -3.10 6.89
N LYS A 193 18.81 -4.05 7.40
CA LYS A 193 18.36 -5.44 7.62
C LYS A 193 17.16 -5.51 8.56
N LYS A 194 17.18 -4.74 9.65
CA LYS A 194 16.08 -4.68 10.63
C LYS A 194 14.82 -4.05 10.04
N TYR A 195 14.97 -3.02 9.22
CA TYR A 195 13.87 -2.43 8.45
C TYR A 195 13.24 -3.46 7.50
N LEU A 196 14.06 -4.25 6.79
CA LEU A 196 13.56 -5.31 5.92
C LEU A 196 12.88 -6.44 6.71
N GLU A 197 13.35 -6.77 7.91
CA GLU A 197 12.64 -7.71 8.80
C GLU A 197 11.30 -7.13 9.31
N CYS A 198 11.16 -5.81 9.45
CA CYS A 198 9.86 -5.18 9.68
C CYS A 198 8.91 -5.29 8.46
N HIS A 199 9.47 -5.64 7.30
CA HIS A 199 8.80 -5.87 6.02
C HIS A 199 8.87 -7.35 5.59
N ASN A 200 8.99 -8.26 6.55
CA ASN A 200 9.25 -9.68 6.30
C ASN A 200 8.24 -10.45 5.45
N ARG A 201 7.09 -9.86 5.09
CA ARG A 201 6.14 -10.43 4.11
C ARG A 201 6.56 -10.20 2.65
N ASP A 202 7.58 -9.37 2.44
CA ASP A 202 8.04 -8.99 1.10
C ASP A 202 9.18 -9.89 0.58
N TRP A 203 9.78 -10.72 1.44
CA TRP A 203 10.91 -11.62 1.14
C TRP A 203 10.83 -12.94 1.94
N VAL A 204 11.63 -13.94 1.55
CA VAL A 204 11.76 -15.24 2.22
C VAL A 204 13.21 -15.53 2.68
N PRO A 205 13.44 -16.32 3.76
CA PRO A 205 14.80 -16.62 4.24
C PRO A 205 15.75 -17.16 3.17
N ASP A 206 15.24 -17.98 2.26
CA ASP A 206 15.99 -18.60 1.18
C ASP A 206 15.86 -17.84 -0.16
N GLN A 207 15.63 -16.53 -0.12
CA GLN A 207 15.43 -15.66 -1.30
C GLN A 207 16.47 -15.85 -2.42
N ASN A 208 17.72 -16.16 -2.06
CA ASN A 208 18.79 -16.45 -3.03
C ASN A 208 18.45 -17.63 -3.96
N ASN A 209 17.65 -18.59 -3.48
CA ASN A 209 17.25 -19.80 -4.20
C ASN A 209 15.98 -19.60 -5.05
N LEU A 210 15.21 -18.53 -4.82
CA LEU A 210 13.97 -18.23 -5.54
C LEU A 210 14.20 -17.97 -7.03
N PHE A 211 15.31 -17.31 -7.34
CA PHE A 211 15.59 -16.77 -8.66
C PHE A 211 16.24 -17.79 -9.59
N GLY A 212 15.86 -17.77 -10.86
CA GLY A 212 16.55 -18.52 -11.93
C GLY A 212 17.88 -17.86 -12.31
N LYS A 213 18.73 -18.57 -13.06
CA LYS A 213 20.14 -18.16 -13.31
C LYS A 213 20.27 -16.81 -14.03
N CYS A 214 19.22 -16.34 -14.72
CA CYS A 214 19.23 -15.04 -15.38
C CYS A 214 19.15 -13.86 -14.41
N ILE A 215 18.62 -14.06 -13.21
CA ILE A 215 18.54 -13.02 -12.17
C ILE A 215 19.70 -13.24 -11.21
N LYS A 216 20.74 -12.41 -11.33
CA LYS A 216 21.90 -12.41 -10.43
C LYS A 216 21.52 -11.72 -9.12
N PHE A 217 20.79 -12.42 -8.25
CA PHE A 217 20.34 -11.86 -6.98
C PHE A 217 21.51 -11.69 -6.00
N ASN A 218 21.53 -10.55 -5.30
CA ASN A 218 22.51 -10.25 -4.26
C ASN A 218 21.88 -9.29 -3.24
N TRP A 219 21.81 -9.73 -1.98
CA TRP A 219 21.30 -8.90 -0.89
C TRP A 219 22.05 -7.59 -0.70
N ASN A 220 23.37 -7.55 -0.96
CA ASN A 220 24.15 -6.31 -0.83
C ASN A 220 23.66 -5.22 -1.80
N GLU A 221 23.17 -5.59 -2.98
CA GLU A 221 22.60 -4.63 -3.91
C GLU A 221 21.27 -4.07 -3.38
N ILE A 222 20.41 -4.94 -2.84
CA ILE A 222 19.14 -4.55 -2.22
C ILE A 222 19.39 -3.63 -1.01
N TYR A 223 20.34 -3.97 -0.14
CA TYR A 223 20.67 -3.15 1.02
C TYR A 223 21.15 -1.75 0.64
N ASN A 224 21.95 -1.65 -0.43
CA ASN A 224 22.48 -0.35 -0.88
C ASN A 224 21.39 0.63 -1.33
N TYR A 225 20.22 0.16 -1.78
CA TYR A 225 19.09 1.04 -2.09
C TYR A 225 18.60 1.83 -0.87
N PHE A 226 18.80 1.31 0.34
CA PHE A 226 18.36 1.95 1.59
C PHE A 226 19.45 2.77 2.28
N LYS A 227 20.69 2.72 1.78
CA LYS A 227 21.82 3.46 2.37
C LYS A 227 21.52 4.96 2.55
N PRO A 228 20.93 5.68 1.58
CA PRO A 228 20.59 7.10 1.77
C PRO A 228 19.60 7.36 2.92
N TYR A 229 18.74 6.39 3.25
CA TYR A 229 17.69 6.54 4.25
C TYR A 229 18.17 6.21 5.67
N PHE A 230 19.20 5.39 5.83
CA PHE A 230 19.75 4.98 7.14
C PHE A 230 21.14 5.52 7.45
N HIS A 231 21.87 6.06 6.46
CA HIS A 231 23.17 6.70 6.63
C HIS A 231 23.03 8.22 6.74
N ASN A 232 22.38 8.68 7.81
CA ASN A 232 22.17 10.09 8.13
C ASN A 232 21.95 10.27 9.64
N ALA A 233 21.76 11.52 10.07
CA ALA A 233 21.65 11.91 11.48
C ALA A 233 20.22 11.89 12.05
N LEU A 234 19.21 11.51 11.28
CA LEU A 234 17.83 11.44 11.78
C LEU A 234 17.69 10.39 12.90
N ASP A 235 16.70 10.62 13.77
CA ASP A 235 16.22 9.59 14.69
C ASP A 235 15.91 8.29 13.92
N PRO A 236 16.24 7.09 14.47
CA PRO A 236 16.04 5.82 13.77
C PRO A 236 14.60 5.59 13.27
N ILE A 237 13.58 6.06 13.97
CA ILE A 237 12.18 5.96 13.49
C ILE A 237 11.92 6.95 12.36
N SER A 238 12.47 8.17 12.42
CA SER A 238 12.42 9.11 11.29
C SER A 238 13.12 8.56 10.04
N GLN A 239 14.20 7.78 10.21
CA GLN A 239 14.86 7.05 9.11
C GLN A 239 13.92 6.01 8.47
N VAL A 240 13.16 5.28 9.30
CA VAL A 240 12.13 4.34 8.82
C VAL A 240 11.03 5.08 8.06
N MET A 241 10.52 6.21 8.58
CA MET A 241 9.51 7.02 7.90
C MET A 241 10.00 7.56 6.55
N LEU A 242 11.26 8.01 6.48
CA LEU A 242 11.90 8.44 5.22
C LEU A 242 11.97 7.28 4.21
N ALA A 243 12.33 6.07 4.66
CA ALA A 243 12.39 4.88 3.81
C ALA A 243 10.99 4.44 3.32
N ASP A 244 9.96 4.50 4.18
CA ASP A 244 8.57 4.19 3.81
C ASP A 244 8.02 5.20 2.78
N PHE A 245 8.28 6.50 3.00
CA PHE A 245 7.87 7.59 2.10
C PHE A 245 8.50 7.44 0.71
N ASN A 246 9.83 7.31 0.64
CA ASN A 246 10.53 7.17 -0.63
C ASN A 246 10.36 5.78 -1.26
N GLY A 247 10.00 4.76 -0.47
CA GLY A 247 9.83 3.39 -0.94
C GLY A 247 8.42 3.13 -1.46
N LYS A 248 7.60 2.45 -0.66
CA LYS A 248 6.27 1.99 -1.09
C LYS A 248 5.33 3.13 -1.44
N LEU A 249 5.36 4.26 -0.73
CA LEU A 249 4.44 5.34 -1.09
C LEU A 249 4.75 5.88 -2.49
N LEU A 250 5.99 6.35 -2.70
CA LEU A 250 6.38 6.99 -3.96
C LEU A 250 6.41 6.04 -5.16
N PHE A 251 6.93 4.82 -4.99
CA PHE A 251 7.12 3.89 -6.11
C PHE A 251 5.99 2.89 -6.31
N ASP A 252 5.11 2.72 -5.31
CA ASP A 252 4.05 1.73 -5.35
C ASP A 252 2.64 2.31 -5.20
N PHE A 253 2.33 2.95 -4.08
CA PHE A 253 0.97 3.38 -3.78
C PHE A 253 0.51 4.54 -4.65
N ILE A 254 1.33 5.59 -4.80
CA ILE A 254 1.00 6.75 -5.65
C ILE A 254 0.82 6.33 -7.13
N PRO A 255 1.76 5.59 -7.75
CA PRO A 255 1.58 5.13 -9.12
C PRO A 255 0.38 4.19 -9.29
N THR A 256 0.11 3.35 -8.29
CA THR A 256 -1.06 2.45 -8.31
C THR A 256 -2.36 3.25 -8.28
N GLY A 257 -2.49 4.22 -7.37
CA GLY A 257 -3.66 5.10 -7.30
C GLY A 257 -3.90 5.85 -8.60
N LYS A 258 -2.84 6.38 -9.21
CA LYS A 258 -2.91 7.02 -10.53
C LYS A 258 -3.36 6.04 -11.62
N ALA A 259 -2.79 4.84 -11.67
CA ALA A 259 -3.15 3.85 -12.67
C ALA A 259 -4.64 3.42 -12.58
N ILE A 260 -5.16 3.26 -11.36
CA ILE A 260 -6.60 3.01 -11.12
C ILE A 260 -7.46 4.18 -11.61
N SER A 261 -7.06 5.41 -11.24
CA SER A 261 -7.74 6.66 -11.63
C SER A 261 -7.87 6.78 -13.14
N ASP A 262 -6.75 6.58 -13.85
CA ASP A 262 -6.66 6.65 -15.30
C ASP A 262 -7.49 5.53 -15.96
N TYR A 263 -7.42 4.30 -15.44
CA TYR A 263 -8.16 3.14 -15.97
C TYR A 263 -9.68 3.33 -15.91
N TYR A 264 -10.21 3.80 -14.77
CA TYR A 264 -11.66 4.02 -14.60
C TYR A 264 -12.14 5.42 -15.01
N LYS A 265 -11.23 6.30 -15.45
CA LYS A 265 -11.54 7.69 -15.79
C LYS A 265 -12.30 8.40 -14.66
N ILE A 266 -11.86 8.18 -13.42
CA ILE A 266 -12.35 8.85 -12.21
C ILE A 266 -11.24 9.76 -11.69
N LYS A 267 -11.58 10.95 -11.18
CA LYS A 267 -10.57 11.84 -10.58
C LYS A 267 -10.29 11.38 -9.14
N ASN A 268 -9.16 10.70 -8.92
CA ASN A 268 -8.72 10.32 -7.58
C ASN A 268 -8.12 11.53 -6.83
N ILE A 269 -8.44 11.67 -5.55
CA ILE A 269 -8.04 12.79 -4.69
C ILE A 269 -7.53 12.23 -3.36
N PRO A 270 -6.26 11.82 -3.31
CA PRO A 270 -5.60 11.44 -2.08
C PRO A 270 -5.22 12.71 -1.30
N ILE A 271 -6.08 13.14 -0.37
CA ILE A 271 -5.97 14.49 0.24
C ILE A 271 -4.70 14.68 1.07
N PHE A 272 -4.08 13.59 1.52
CA PHE A 272 -2.82 13.67 2.24
C PHE A 272 -1.60 13.85 1.34
N LEU A 273 -1.75 13.69 0.03
CA LEU A 273 -0.67 13.81 -0.96
C LEU A 273 -0.62 15.17 -1.66
N ASP A 274 -1.33 16.16 -1.10
CA ASP A 274 -1.14 17.56 -1.51
C ASP A 274 0.29 18.02 -1.19
N THR A 275 0.93 18.72 -2.13
CA THR A 275 2.32 19.16 -2.00
C THR A 275 2.55 20.00 -0.75
N SER A 276 1.65 20.94 -0.44
CA SER A 276 1.79 21.80 0.75
C SER A 276 1.66 20.99 2.03
N LEU A 277 0.77 19.98 2.05
CA LEU A 277 0.65 19.08 3.19
C LEU A 277 1.87 18.16 3.34
N ILE A 278 2.39 17.57 2.27
CA ILE A 278 3.59 16.74 2.30
C ILE A 278 4.76 17.53 2.89
N THR A 279 5.05 18.71 2.33
CA THR A 279 6.15 19.56 2.80
C THR A 279 5.98 19.96 4.26
N PHE A 280 4.75 20.27 4.69
CA PHE A 280 4.46 20.58 6.08
C PHE A 280 4.68 19.37 7.00
N ALA A 281 4.13 18.23 6.64
CA ALA A 281 4.11 17.03 7.47
C ALA A 281 5.50 16.39 7.58
N GLN A 282 6.33 16.41 6.52
CA GLN A 282 7.71 15.91 6.59
C GLN A 282 8.53 16.62 7.68
N LYS A 283 8.30 17.92 7.88
CA LYS A 283 9.00 18.78 8.84
C LYS A 283 8.43 18.79 10.26
N LEU A 284 7.37 18.01 10.52
CA LEU A 284 6.82 17.87 11.87
C LEU A 284 7.76 17.04 12.76
N PRO A 285 7.92 17.40 14.04
CA PRO A 285 8.75 16.64 14.96
C PRO A 285 8.16 15.25 15.21
N LEU A 286 9.04 14.26 15.41
CA LEU A 286 8.66 12.86 15.61
C LEU A 286 7.68 12.69 16.79
N ASN A 287 7.84 13.44 17.89
CA ASN A 287 6.97 13.38 19.06
C ASN A 287 5.53 13.88 18.81
N GLN A 288 5.25 14.50 17.66
CA GLN A 288 3.90 14.83 17.21
C GLN A 288 3.34 13.80 16.20
N LYS A 289 4.18 12.90 15.69
CA LYS A 289 3.75 11.80 14.80
C LYS A 289 3.56 10.51 15.58
N TYR A 290 4.49 10.18 16.47
CA TYR A 290 4.57 8.89 17.13
C TYR A 290 5.03 9.02 18.59
N ASP A 291 4.23 8.45 19.48
CA ASP A 291 4.54 8.25 20.89
C ASP A 291 5.06 6.84 21.09
N ASN A 292 6.38 6.73 21.33
CA ASN A 292 7.04 5.46 21.53
C ASN A 292 6.64 4.77 22.84
N LYS A 293 6.28 5.52 23.89
CA LYS A 293 5.96 4.94 25.21
C LYS A 293 4.64 4.18 25.16
N ASN A 294 3.64 4.75 24.49
CA ASN A 294 2.31 4.16 24.35
C ASN A 294 2.10 3.46 23.00
N ASN A 295 3.15 3.35 22.17
CA ASN A 295 3.10 2.80 20.82
C ASN A 295 1.96 3.38 19.96
N ARG A 296 1.80 4.72 20.01
CA ARG A 296 0.65 5.43 19.41
C ARG A 296 1.11 6.38 18.33
N GLY A 297 0.63 6.17 17.11
CA GLY A 297 0.93 6.98 15.93
C GLY A 297 -0.16 7.99 15.62
N LYS A 298 0.07 8.81 14.58
CA LYS A 298 -0.89 9.78 14.03
C LYS A 298 -1.40 10.80 15.06
N LEU A 299 -0.55 11.25 15.99
CA LEU A 299 -1.00 12.07 17.13
C LEU A 299 -1.65 13.39 16.67
N VAL A 300 -1.09 14.06 15.65
CA VAL A 300 -1.72 15.22 15.00
C VAL A 300 -3.12 14.91 14.48
N LEU A 301 -3.28 13.80 13.75
CA LEU A 301 -4.60 13.40 13.21
C LEU A 301 -5.57 13.03 14.33
N ARG A 302 -5.09 12.45 15.43
CA ARG A 302 -5.90 12.14 16.61
C ARG A 302 -6.40 13.39 17.31
N ALA A 303 -5.60 14.46 17.34
CA ALA A 303 -6.05 15.76 17.83
C ALA A 303 -7.20 16.32 16.98
N ILE A 304 -7.11 16.21 15.64
CA ILE A 304 -8.20 16.57 14.71
C ILE A 304 -9.44 15.71 14.98
N SER A 305 -9.26 14.38 15.04
CA SER A 305 -10.34 13.44 15.27
C SER A 305 -11.10 13.71 16.56
N LYS A 306 -10.39 14.03 17.65
CA LYS A 306 -11.00 14.38 18.94
C LYS A 306 -11.81 15.67 18.83
N ARG A 307 -11.28 16.70 18.17
CA ARG A 307 -11.99 17.99 17.96
C ARG A 307 -13.25 17.82 17.12
N LEU A 308 -13.20 16.99 16.09
CA LEU A 308 -14.35 16.70 15.21
C LEU A 308 -15.31 15.63 15.80
N GLY A 309 -15.02 15.12 16.99
CA GLY A 309 -15.83 14.10 17.68
C GLY A 309 -15.95 12.78 16.92
N ILE A 310 -14.94 12.39 16.14
CA ILE A 310 -14.96 11.18 15.32
C ILE A 310 -14.63 9.96 16.17
N ASN A 311 -15.56 9.00 16.22
CA ASN A 311 -15.33 7.68 16.82
C ASN A 311 -14.85 6.72 15.73
N HIS A 312 -13.59 6.32 15.80
CA HIS A 312 -12.92 5.42 14.86
C HIS A 312 -12.22 4.30 15.64
N ILE A 313 -11.88 3.20 14.96
CA ILE A 313 -11.12 2.14 15.61
C ILE A 313 -9.66 2.57 15.83
N GLU A 314 -9.11 2.24 17.00
CA GLU A 314 -7.75 2.64 17.39
C GLU A 314 -6.66 1.83 16.67
N GLU A 315 -6.94 0.54 16.42
CA GLU A 315 -5.98 -0.38 15.83
C GLU A 315 -6.00 -0.27 14.30
N LYS A 316 -4.80 -0.16 13.70
CA LYS A 316 -4.68 -0.20 12.25
C LYS A 316 -5.00 -1.60 11.74
N LYS A 317 -6.14 -1.75 11.05
CA LYS A 317 -6.46 -2.94 10.26
C LYS A 317 -5.98 -2.73 8.82
N GLY A 318 -5.33 -3.76 8.26
CA GLY A 318 -4.90 -3.74 6.85
C GLY A 318 -6.09 -3.93 5.91
N PHE A 319 -6.00 -3.35 4.72
CA PHE A 319 -7.02 -3.53 3.67
C PHE A 319 -6.68 -4.74 2.78
N SER A 320 -6.87 -5.94 3.34
CA SER A 320 -6.58 -7.20 2.65
C SER A 320 -7.47 -8.33 3.18
N PRO A 321 -7.80 -9.34 2.35
CA PRO A 321 -8.50 -10.52 2.83
C PRO A 321 -7.60 -11.36 3.76
N SER A 322 -8.21 -12.36 4.40
CA SER A 322 -7.45 -13.50 4.90
C SER A 322 -6.82 -14.22 3.71
N LEU A 323 -5.54 -13.93 3.44
CA LEU A 323 -4.85 -14.38 2.23
C LEU A 323 -4.79 -15.92 2.15
N LEU A 324 -4.62 -16.59 3.29
CA LEU A 324 -4.61 -18.05 3.35
C LEU A 324 -6.00 -18.64 3.06
N PHE A 325 -7.06 -17.98 3.51
CA PHE A 325 -8.43 -18.41 3.20
C PHE A 325 -8.75 -18.23 1.69
N ASP A 326 -8.46 -17.06 1.12
CA ASP A 326 -8.67 -16.83 -0.33
C ASP A 326 -7.78 -17.76 -1.18
N TRP A 327 -6.56 -18.05 -0.70
CA TRP A 327 -5.70 -19.07 -1.29
C TRP A 327 -6.36 -20.45 -1.31
N GLN A 328 -6.81 -20.94 -0.17
CA GLN A 328 -7.44 -22.26 -0.06
C GLN A 328 -8.71 -22.37 -0.90
N LYS A 329 -9.52 -21.30 -0.95
CA LYS A 329 -10.80 -21.30 -1.65
C LYS A 329 -10.68 -21.10 -3.16
N ASN A 330 -9.80 -20.18 -3.59
CA ASN A 330 -9.77 -19.70 -4.98
C ASN A 330 -8.38 -19.71 -5.61
N GLY A 331 -7.30 -19.69 -4.83
CA GLY A 331 -5.96 -19.41 -5.33
C GLY A 331 -5.10 -20.64 -5.63
N LYS A 332 -5.25 -21.71 -4.85
CA LYS A 332 -4.33 -22.87 -4.87
C LYS A 332 -4.29 -23.54 -6.24
N GLU A 333 -5.44 -23.97 -6.77
CA GLU A 333 -5.53 -24.68 -8.06
C GLU A 333 -5.06 -23.79 -9.23
N ILE A 334 -5.43 -22.50 -9.21
CA ILE A 334 -4.96 -21.51 -10.19
C ILE A 334 -3.44 -21.40 -10.12
N CYS A 335 -2.85 -21.22 -8.94
CA CYS A 335 -1.40 -21.14 -8.82
C CYS A 335 -0.72 -22.44 -9.25
N GLN A 336 -1.27 -23.61 -8.93
CA GLN A 336 -0.70 -24.90 -9.35
C GLN A 336 -0.70 -25.05 -10.87
N SER A 337 -1.80 -24.71 -11.54
CA SER A 337 -1.92 -24.86 -13.01
C SER A 337 -0.91 -24.01 -13.79
N PHE A 338 -0.53 -22.85 -13.25
CA PHE A 338 0.50 -21.99 -13.85
C PHE A 338 1.91 -22.33 -13.35
N LEU A 339 2.10 -22.47 -12.05
CA LEU A 339 3.44 -22.48 -11.44
C LEU A 339 4.05 -23.88 -11.36
N LEU A 340 3.25 -24.95 -11.36
CA LEU A 340 3.78 -26.32 -11.43
C LEU A 340 4.01 -26.79 -12.88
N ASN A 341 3.66 -25.96 -13.87
CA ASN A 341 3.93 -26.20 -15.27
C ASN A 341 5.33 -25.70 -15.66
N LYS A 342 6.28 -26.63 -15.91
CA LYS A 342 7.65 -26.30 -16.35
C LYS A 342 7.71 -25.51 -17.67
N ASN A 343 6.64 -25.52 -18.46
CA ASN A 343 6.55 -24.76 -19.72
C ASN A 343 6.10 -23.30 -19.53
N SER A 344 5.86 -22.85 -18.29
CA SER A 344 5.52 -21.45 -18.00
C SER A 344 6.66 -20.49 -18.35
N GLN A 345 6.30 -19.25 -18.70
CA GLN A 345 7.23 -18.29 -19.28
C GLN A 345 8.33 -17.89 -18.30
N ILE A 346 8.01 -17.78 -17.01
CA ILE A 346 8.99 -17.53 -15.94
C ILE A 346 10.14 -18.55 -15.93
N TYR A 347 9.88 -19.82 -16.27
CA TYR A 347 10.89 -20.89 -16.31
C TYR A 347 11.61 -20.95 -17.65
N LYS A 348 10.87 -20.87 -18.77
CA LYS A 348 11.46 -20.79 -20.12
C LYS A 348 12.44 -19.63 -20.27
N LYS A 349 12.20 -18.53 -19.55
CA LYS A 349 13.06 -17.34 -19.52
C LYS A 349 14.08 -17.35 -18.37
N ASN A 350 14.10 -18.44 -17.59
CA ASN A 350 15.04 -18.69 -16.49
C ASN A 350 15.06 -17.55 -15.45
N LEU A 351 13.88 -16.98 -15.17
CA LEU A 351 13.67 -15.89 -14.22
C LEU A 351 13.46 -16.40 -12.80
N ILE A 352 12.77 -17.54 -12.66
CA ILE A 352 12.41 -18.17 -11.40
C ILE A 352 12.95 -19.61 -11.37
N ASN A 353 13.35 -20.06 -10.19
CA ASN A 353 13.75 -21.43 -9.96
C ASN A 353 12.51 -22.31 -9.74
N TYR A 354 12.35 -23.33 -10.60
CA TYR A 354 11.24 -24.27 -10.52
C TYR A 354 11.24 -25.07 -9.21
N ASP A 355 12.41 -25.60 -8.80
CA ASP A 355 12.50 -26.45 -7.61
C ASP A 355 12.20 -25.65 -6.34
N TRP A 356 12.56 -24.37 -6.31
CA TRP A 356 12.15 -23.47 -5.22
C TRP A 356 10.64 -23.28 -5.19
N THR A 357 9.99 -23.17 -6.35
CA THR A 357 8.53 -23.02 -6.44
C THR A 357 7.81 -24.23 -5.85
N VAL A 358 8.26 -25.45 -6.21
CA VAL A 358 7.70 -26.70 -5.67
C VAL A 358 7.83 -26.73 -4.14
N LYS A 359 9.03 -26.47 -3.61
CA LYS A 359 9.27 -26.42 -2.16
C LYS A 359 8.43 -25.36 -1.45
N ALA A 360 8.19 -24.22 -2.10
CA ALA A 360 7.36 -23.16 -1.55
C ALA A 360 5.89 -23.60 -1.42
N PHE A 361 5.37 -24.42 -2.34
CA PHE A 361 4.05 -25.03 -2.17
C PHE A 361 4.05 -25.98 -0.97
N ASP A 362 5.04 -26.87 -0.85
CA ASP A 362 5.13 -27.81 0.27
C ASP A 362 5.18 -27.09 1.62
N GLN A 363 5.94 -25.99 1.70
CA GLN A 363 6.02 -25.16 2.91
C GLN A 363 4.65 -24.59 3.30
N ILE A 364 3.90 -24.04 2.35
CA ILE A 364 2.57 -23.46 2.62
C ILE A 364 1.58 -24.55 3.06
N GLU A 365 1.66 -25.74 2.49
CA GLU A 365 0.81 -26.87 2.90
C GLU A 365 1.18 -27.39 4.29
N PHE A 366 2.46 -27.33 4.66
CA PHE A 366 2.94 -27.80 5.95
C PHE A 366 2.54 -26.88 7.12
N ASP A 367 2.77 -25.58 7.03
CA ASP A 367 2.54 -24.64 8.15
C ASP A 367 1.81 -23.33 7.79
N GLY A 368 1.42 -23.16 6.52
CA GLY A 368 0.75 -21.95 6.07
C GLY A 368 1.64 -20.70 6.04
N ASP A 369 2.97 -20.84 5.90
CA ASP A 369 3.89 -19.70 5.93
C ASP A 369 3.49 -18.60 4.91
N ILE A 370 3.02 -17.49 5.48
CA ILE A 370 2.51 -16.35 4.76
C ILE A 370 3.58 -15.69 3.88
N ARG A 371 4.87 -15.80 4.22
CA ARG A 371 5.98 -15.24 3.43
C ARG A 371 6.08 -15.96 2.09
N TYR A 372 6.09 -17.30 2.11
CA TYR A 372 6.11 -18.12 0.90
C TYR A 372 4.84 -17.94 0.07
N LEU A 373 3.67 -17.88 0.72
CA LEU A 373 2.41 -17.61 0.03
C LEU A 373 2.45 -16.26 -0.71
N ASN A 374 2.90 -15.19 -0.05
CA ASN A 374 3.07 -13.88 -0.72
C ASN A 374 4.02 -13.98 -1.93
N ARG A 375 5.09 -14.78 -1.85
CA ARG A 375 6.05 -14.94 -2.96
C ARG A 375 5.45 -15.73 -4.12
N LEU A 376 4.76 -16.85 -3.88
CA LEU A 376 4.08 -17.61 -4.95
C LEU A 376 3.07 -16.74 -5.69
N ILE A 377 2.27 -15.96 -4.98
CA ILE A 377 1.30 -15.05 -5.59
C ILE A 377 2.01 -13.97 -6.43
N SER A 378 3.15 -13.46 -5.95
CA SER A 378 3.94 -12.48 -6.69
C SER A 378 4.58 -13.08 -7.95
N ILE A 379 4.96 -14.37 -7.91
CA ILE A 379 5.45 -15.11 -9.06
C ILE A 379 4.33 -15.41 -10.07
N LEU A 380 3.13 -15.77 -9.60
CA LEU A 380 1.95 -15.90 -10.47
C LEU A 380 1.66 -14.56 -11.16
N ALA A 381 1.72 -13.45 -10.42
CA ALA A 381 1.51 -12.13 -10.99
C ALA A 381 2.57 -11.78 -12.06
N LEU A 382 3.82 -12.22 -11.87
CA LEU A 382 4.86 -12.10 -12.89
C LEU A 382 4.55 -12.93 -14.13
N GLU A 383 4.16 -14.19 -13.97
CA GLU A 383 3.80 -15.06 -15.10
C GLU A 383 2.66 -14.47 -15.92
N ILE A 384 1.59 -14.01 -15.25
CA ILE A 384 0.46 -13.36 -15.92
C ILE A 384 0.88 -12.07 -16.63
N TRP A 385 1.70 -11.23 -15.98
CA TRP A 385 2.23 -10.02 -16.61
C TRP A 385 3.03 -10.33 -17.88
N ILE A 386 3.88 -11.37 -17.86
CA ILE A 386 4.63 -11.81 -19.04
C ILE A 386 3.66 -12.27 -20.14
N LYS A 387 2.67 -13.10 -19.78
CA LYS A 387 1.68 -13.60 -20.75
C LYS A 387 0.83 -12.49 -21.36
N ILE A 388 0.52 -11.42 -20.63
CA ILE A 388 -0.27 -10.29 -21.14
C ILE A 388 0.59 -9.34 -21.98
N PHE A 389 1.75 -8.91 -21.49
CA PHE A 389 2.48 -7.77 -22.05
C PHE A 389 3.74 -8.12 -22.87
N VAL A 390 4.21 -9.37 -22.77
CA VAL A 390 5.43 -9.82 -23.45
C VAL A 390 5.11 -10.83 -24.54
N THR A 391 4.33 -11.87 -24.24
CA THR A 391 4.04 -12.95 -25.22
C THR A 391 2.65 -12.88 -25.84
N ASN A 392 1.74 -12.09 -25.26
CA ASN A 392 0.33 -11.99 -25.69
C ASN A 392 -0.45 -13.33 -25.64
N GLU A 393 -0.02 -14.25 -24.79
CA GLU A 393 -0.67 -15.57 -24.58
C GLU A 393 -1.93 -15.50 -23.72
N LEU A 394 -2.17 -14.38 -23.03
CA LEU A 394 -3.31 -14.20 -22.14
C LEU A 394 -3.98 -12.84 -22.34
N LYS A 395 -5.31 -12.83 -22.44
CA LYS A 395 -6.11 -11.59 -22.51
C LYS A 395 -6.27 -10.97 -21.13
N ASN A 396 -6.20 -9.64 -21.06
CA ASN A 396 -6.42 -8.88 -19.83
C ASN A 396 -7.81 -9.03 -19.19
N THR A 397 -8.83 -9.38 -19.96
CA THR A 397 -10.21 -9.60 -19.49
C THR A 397 -10.49 -11.05 -19.09
N LYS A 398 -9.52 -11.96 -19.24
CA LYS A 398 -9.71 -13.37 -18.94
C LYS A 398 -9.81 -13.56 -17.41
N LYS A 399 -10.90 -14.17 -16.96
CA LYS A 399 -10.98 -14.73 -15.61
C LYS A 399 -10.20 -16.03 -15.54
N LEU A 400 -9.45 -16.19 -14.46
CA LEU A 400 -8.78 -17.43 -14.12
C LEU A 400 -9.75 -18.33 -13.36
N VAL A 401 -9.73 -19.62 -13.69
CA VAL A 401 -10.54 -20.68 -13.10
C VAL A 401 -9.58 -21.78 -12.66
#